data_AF-A0AAV6ZHM1-F1
#
_entry.id   AF-A0AAV6ZHM1-F1
#
_cell.length_a   1.000
_cell.length_b   1.000
_cell.length_c   1.000
_cell.angle_alpha   90.00
_cell.angle_beta   90.00
_cell.angle_gamma   90.00
#
_symmetry.space_group_name_H-M   'P 1'
#
loop_
_entity.id
_entity.type
_entity.pdbx_description
1 polymer ?
#
loop_
_entity_poly.entity_id
_entity_poly.type
_entity_poly.pdbx_seq_one_letter_code
_entity_poly.pdbx_strand_id
1 'polypeptide(L)'
;MFFRLQSHELPQCTALWGQQNCEFSSGCKWGRKHKVMPTDLSELLKEGTKESHTQAENTKFVKEFLKGRIKRELFKLATAALYYTYSALEEELDRNKQHPAIAPLYFPQELHRAEALKRDVAYFYGEDWEDTVHCSQATQAYVDRIRHLGRHKPELLVAHAYTRYMGDLSGGQVLKKVAQRALHLPSTGEGIQFYLFDNVTNAQQFKQLYRARLNTLELDAEAKKSMVEEANKAFLFNMQVS
;
A
#
# COMPACT_ATOMS: atom_id res chain seq x y z
N MET A 1 -53.27 -22.16 12.30
CA MET A 1 -51.94 -22.03 12.94
C MET A 1 -50.99 -21.39 11.96
N PHE A 2 -50.77 -20.08 12.11
CA PHE A 2 -49.75 -19.34 11.37
C PHE A 2 -48.39 -19.59 12.04
N PHE A 3 -47.39 -20.07 11.31
CA PHE A 3 -46.00 -19.99 11.74
C PHE A 3 -45.22 -19.07 10.81
N ARG A 4 -44.63 -18.07 11.45
CA ARG A 4 -43.95 -16.88 10.94
C ARG A 4 -42.50 -17.28 10.63
N LEU A 5 -42.06 -17.18 9.37
CA LEU A 5 -40.64 -17.28 9.02
C LEU A 5 -39.97 -15.97 9.41
N GLN A 6 -39.10 -16.02 10.42
CA GLN A 6 -38.24 -14.91 10.80
C GLN A 6 -37.12 -14.78 9.77
N SER A 7 -37.12 -13.65 9.07
CA SER A 7 -35.99 -13.11 8.32
C SER A 7 -34.88 -12.71 9.29
N HIS A 8 -33.82 -13.50 9.36
CA HIS A 8 -32.55 -13.04 9.95
C HIS A 8 -31.80 -12.21 8.92
N GLU A 9 -31.95 -10.89 9.02
CA GLU A 9 -31.07 -9.93 8.38
C GLU A 9 -29.65 -10.10 8.94
N LEU A 10 -28.69 -10.36 8.06
CA LEU A 10 -27.27 -10.36 8.38
C LEU A 10 -26.81 -8.90 8.56
N PRO A 11 -26.03 -8.54 9.61
CA PRO A 11 -25.60 -7.17 9.83
C PRO A 11 -24.71 -6.70 8.68
N GLN A 12 -25.07 -5.57 8.08
CA GLN A 12 -24.20 -4.80 7.19
C GLN A 12 -22.94 -4.40 7.96
N CYS A 13 -21.81 -5.00 7.61
CA CYS A 13 -20.51 -4.68 8.21
C CYS A 13 -19.92 -3.43 7.52
N THR A 14 -20.56 -2.28 7.73
CA THR A 14 -20.06 -0.95 7.35
C THR A 14 -19.57 -0.21 8.59
N ALA A 15 -18.47 -0.69 9.19
CA ALA A 15 -17.65 0.05 10.16
C ALA A 15 -16.46 -0.83 10.61
N LEU A 16 -15.34 -0.81 9.88
CA LEU A 16 -14.10 -1.46 10.33
C LEU A 16 -12.85 -0.57 10.29
N TRP A 17 -13.02 0.74 10.11
CA TRP A 17 -11.92 1.70 10.24
C TRP A 17 -12.42 2.89 11.05
N GLY A 18 -12.15 2.86 12.35
CA GLY A 18 -12.66 3.82 13.32
C GLY A 18 -12.26 5.26 12.99
N GLN A 19 -13.27 6.09 12.74
CA GLN A 19 -13.26 7.46 13.24
C GLN A 19 -13.35 7.38 14.76
N GLN A 20 -12.22 7.56 15.45
CA GLN A 20 -12.23 7.86 16.88
C GLN A 20 -11.32 9.07 17.10
N ASN A 21 -11.97 10.22 17.31
CA ASN A 21 -11.38 11.35 18.00
C ASN A 21 -11.00 10.87 19.41
N CYS A 22 -9.71 10.82 19.71
CA CYS A 22 -9.24 10.66 21.09
C CYS A 22 -8.55 11.94 21.55
N GLU A 23 -9.15 12.53 22.58
CA GLU A 23 -8.62 13.63 23.36
C GLU A 23 -7.27 13.24 23.98
N PHE A 24 -6.31 14.17 23.92
CA PHE A 24 -4.94 13.99 24.42
C PHE A 24 -4.93 14.12 25.95
N SER A 25 -4.60 13.04 26.66
CA SER A 25 -4.03 13.14 28.01
C SER A 25 -2.50 13.18 27.95
N SER A 26 -1.93 14.05 28.76
CA SER A 26 -0.57 14.56 28.73
C SER A 26 0.45 13.67 29.44
N GLY A 27 1.56 13.34 28.79
CA GLY A 27 2.71 12.75 29.50
C GLY A 27 3.76 12.02 28.68
N CYS A 28 4.35 12.61 27.64
CA CYS A 28 5.65 12.16 27.13
C CYS A 28 6.37 13.28 26.36
N LYS A 29 7.60 13.64 26.78
CA LYS A 29 8.42 14.70 26.19
C LYS A 29 9.40 14.11 25.18
N TRP A 30 8.97 13.93 23.93
CA TRP A 30 9.85 13.82 22.77
C TRP A 30 9.17 14.48 21.56
N GLY A 31 9.85 15.44 20.94
CA GLY A 31 9.46 16.11 19.69
C GLY A 31 8.42 17.22 19.84
N ARG A 32 8.69 18.40 19.25
CA ARG A 32 7.64 19.42 19.02
C ARG A 32 6.50 18.72 18.26
N LYS A 33 5.27 18.77 18.78
CA LYS A 33 4.09 18.33 18.02
C LYS A 33 4.00 19.20 16.76
N HIS A 34 4.37 18.66 15.61
CA HIS A 34 4.13 19.33 14.34
C HIS A 34 2.62 19.40 14.16
N LYS A 35 2.05 20.60 14.28
CA LYS A 35 0.62 20.81 14.05
C LYS A 35 0.37 20.55 12.57
N VAL A 36 -0.47 19.57 12.24
CA VAL A 36 -0.85 19.27 10.87
C VAL A 36 -1.70 20.42 10.34
N MET A 37 -1.34 20.95 9.17
CA MET A 37 -2.02 22.08 8.53
C MET A 37 -2.81 21.61 7.29
N PRO A 38 -3.91 22.28 6.90
CA PRO A 38 -4.66 21.91 5.69
C PRO A 38 -3.86 21.94 4.38
N THR A 39 -2.74 22.66 4.37
CA THR A 39 -1.82 22.79 3.22
C THR A 39 -0.63 21.83 3.29
N ASP A 40 -0.58 20.98 4.32
CA ASP A 40 0.41 19.92 4.45
C ASP A 40 0.22 18.88 3.36
N LEU A 41 1.33 18.44 2.76
CA LEU A 41 1.30 17.46 1.69
C LEU A 41 0.58 16.17 2.10
N SER A 42 0.74 15.73 3.36
CA SER A 42 0.07 14.52 3.85
C SER A 42 -1.46 14.62 3.84
N GLU A 43 -2.02 15.79 4.14
CA GLU A 43 -3.48 16.00 4.11
C GLU A 43 -3.96 16.23 2.68
N LEU A 44 -3.19 16.95 1.85
CA LEU A 44 -3.50 17.12 0.44
C LEU A 44 -3.56 15.78 -0.30
N LEU A 45 -2.60 14.88 -0.06
CA LEU A 45 -2.61 13.53 -0.61
C LEU A 45 -3.83 12.75 -0.12
N LYS A 46 -4.08 12.75 1.19
CA LYS A 46 -5.19 12.01 1.80
C LYS A 46 -6.55 12.44 1.27
N GLU A 47 -6.82 13.74 1.22
CA GLU A 47 -8.10 14.25 0.72
C GLU A 47 -8.18 14.12 -0.80
N GLY A 48 -7.12 14.50 -1.51
CA GLY A 48 -7.06 14.50 -2.97
C GLY A 48 -7.10 13.11 -3.61
N THR A 49 -6.80 12.04 -2.87
CA THR A 49 -6.91 10.65 -3.37
C THR A 49 -8.06 9.87 -2.75
N LYS A 50 -8.93 10.51 -1.96
CA LYS A 50 -9.99 9.83 -1.22
C LYS A 50 -10.95 9.06 -2.14
N GLU A 51 -11.34 9.66 -3.26
CA GLU A 51 -12.23 9.01 -4.22
C GLU A 51 -11.54 7.80 -4.88
N SER A 52 -10.31 7.98 -5.37
CA SER A 52 -9.53 6.89 -5.96
C SER A 52 -9.28 5.74 -4.99
N HIS A 53 -9.05 6.05 -3.70
CA HIS A 53 -8.97 5.04 -2.64
C HIS A 53 -10.28 4.27 -2.50
N THR A 54 -11.42 4.96 -2.41
CA THR A 54 -12.73 4.33 -2.35
C THR A 54 -13.00 3.46 -3.59
N GLN A 55 -12.63 3.91 -4.79
CA GLN A 55 -12.79 3.12 -6.01
C GLN A 55 -11.92 1.86 -5.98
N ALA A 56 -10.66 1.98 -5.56
CA ALA A 56 -9.73 0.85 -5.46
C ALA A 56 -10.23 -0.23 -4.49
N GLU A 57 -10.75 0.16 -3.31
CA GLU A 57 -11.37 -0.76 -2.35
C GLU A 57 -12.63 -1.43 -2.89
N ASN A 58 -13.32 -0.77 -3.83
CA ASN A 58 -14.56 -1.25 -4.41
C ASN A 58 -14.40 -2.11 -5.65
N THR A 59 -13.18 -2.34 -6.12
CA THR A 59 -12.89 -3.27 -7.22
C THR A 59 -13.38 -4.68 -6.89
N LYS A 60 -13.77 -5.44 -7.93
CA LYS A 60 -14.27 -6.80 -7.77
C LYS A 60 -13.21 -7.71 -7.12
N PHE A 61 -11.94 -7.55 -7.51
CA PHE A 61 -10.82 -8.28 -6.94
C PHE A 61 -10.74 -8.08 -5.42
N VAL A 62 -10.65 -6.83 -4.96
CA VAL A 62 -10.52 -6.52 -3.52
C VAL A 62 -11.72 -7.00 -2.73
N LYS A 63 -12.94 -6.81 -3.24
CA LYS A 63 -14.18 -7.26 -2.58
C LYS A 63 -14.24 -8.78 -2.42
N GLU A 64 -13.92 -9.54 -3.47
CA GLU A 64 -13.93 -11.01 -3.38
C GLU A 64 -12.76 -11.51 -2.54
N PHE A 65 -11.60 -10.85 -2.60
CA PHE A 65 -10.47 -11.14 -1.73
C PHE A 65 -10.85 -11.00 -0.26
N LEU A 66 -11.41 -9.87 0.18
CA LEU A 66 -11.82 -9.64 1.57
C LEU A 66 -12.90 -10.62 2.06
N LYS A 67 -13.76 -11.12 1.16
CA LYS A 67 -14.72 -12.20 1.47
C LYS A 67 -14.07 -13.58 1.60
N GLY A 68 -12.76 -13.70 1.36
CA GLY A 68 -12.03 -14.97 1.33
C GLY A 68 -12.30 -15.81 0.09
N ARG A 69 -12.85 -15.22 -0.98
CA ARG A 69 -13.22 -15.89 -2.24
C ARG A 69 -12.15 -15.69 -3.30
N ILE A 70 -10.88 -15.87 -2.93
CA ILE A 70 -9.74 -15.74 -3.82
C ILE A 70 -9.22 -17.13 -4.23
N LYS A 71 -9.02 -17.35 -5.53
CA LYS A 71 -8.37 -18.56 -6.04
C LYS A 71 -6.85 -18.41 -5.93
N ARG A 72 -6.15 -19.51 -5.62
CA ARG A 72 -4.68 -19.54 -5.53
C ARG A 72 -4.02 -18.97 -6.78
N GLU A 73 -4.42 -19.38 -7.97
CA GLU A 73 -3.84 -18.87 -9.23
C GLU A 73 -4.00 -17.35 -9.40
N LEU A 74 -5.13 -16.77 -8.98
CA LEU A 74 -5.32 -15.32 -9.07
C LEU A 74 -4.43 -14.58 -8.05
N PHE A 75 -4.26 -15.16 -6.86
CA PHE A 75 -3.35 -14.62 -5.85
C PHE A 75 -1.89 -14.68 -6.29
N LYS A 76 -1.49 -15.77 -6.97
CA LYS A 76 -0.16 -15.92 -7.57
C LYS A 76 0.13 -14.81 -8.58
N LEU A 77 -0.80 -14.57 -9.51
CA LEU A 77 -0.68 -13.49 -10.50
C LEU A 77 -0.59 -12.11 -9.85
N ALA A 78 -1.42 -11.84 -8.84
CA ALA A 78 -1.37 -10.59 -8.09
C ALA A 78 -0.02 -10.43 -7.35
N THR A 79 0.50 -11.50 -6.76
CA THR A 79 1.80 -11.50 -6.07
C THR A 79 2.95 -11.22 -7.04
N ALA A 80 2.94 -11.84 -8.21
CA ALA A 80 3.91 -11.56 -9.28
C ALA A 80 3.83 -10.11 -9.77
N ALA A 81 2.63 -9.57 -9.94
CA ALA A 81 2.46 -8.17 -10.33
C ALA A 81 2.99 -7.19 -9.27
N LEU A 82 2.78 -7.50 -7.98
CA LEU A 82 3.38 -6.77 -6.87
C LEU A 82 4.90 -6.87 -6.92
N TYR A 83 5.47 -8.06 -7.11
CA TYR A 83 6.92 -8.23 -7.22
C TYR A 83 7.55 -7.29 -8.25
N TYR A 84 7.02 -7.28 -9.49
CA TYR A 84 7.53 -6.38 -10.54
C TYR A 84 7.36 -4.90 -10.19
N THR A 85 6.21 -4.53 -9.63
CA THR A 85 5.91 -3.14 -9.26
C THR A 85 6.85 -2.62 -8.16
N TYR A 86 7.02 -3.39 -7.07
CA TYR A 86 7.88 -2.98 -5.96
C TYR A 86 9.36 -3.06 -6.31
N SER A 87 9.77 -4.03 -7.13
CA SER A 87 11.16 -4.08 -7.61
C SER A 87 11.50 -2.81 -8.39
N ALA A 88 10.63 -2.38 -9.31
CA ALA A 88 10.84 -1.15 -10.05
C ALA A 88 10.78 0.11 -9.15
N LEU A 89 9.87 0.15 -8.18
CA LEU A 89 9.76 1.26 -7.23
C LEU A 89 11.02 1.39 -6.38
N GLU A 90 11.49 0.28 -5.83
CA GLU A 90 12.59 0.25 -4.87
C GLU A 90 13.93 0.46 -5.56
N GLU A 91 14.12 -0.06 -6.78
CA GLU A 91 15.26 0.28 -7.64
C GLU A 91 15.36 1.80 -7.89
N GLU A 92 14.24 2.46 -8.17
CA GLU A 92 14.23 3.90 -8.46
C GLU A 92 14.29 4.76 -7.18
N LEU A 93 13.78 4.27 -6.05
CA LEU A 93 14.02 4.89 -4.74
C LEU A 93 15.51 4.80 -4.36
N ASP A 94 16.14 3.65 -4.57
CA ASP A 94 17.57 3.44 -4.32
C ASP A 94 18.43 4.34 -5.23
N ARG A 95 18.10 4.43 -6.52
CA ARG A 95 18.76 5.34 -7.48
C ARG A 95 18.72 6.78 -6.99
N ASN A 96 17.58 7.20 -6.43
CA ASN A 96 17.33 8.59 -6.06
C ASN A 96 17.37 8.83 -4.55
N LYS A 97 17.99 7.95 -3.75
CA LYS A 97 17.99 8.01 -2.29
C LYS A 97 18.58 9.29 -1.68
N GLN A 98 19.41 10.01 -2.45
CA GLN A 98 19.99 11.30 -2.06
C GLN A 98 19.20 12.51 -2.58
N HIS A 99 18.15 12.30 -3.38
CA HIS A 99 17.32 13.38 -3.90
C HIS A 99 16.56 14.05 -2.73
N PRO A 100 16.48 15.39 -2.64
CA PRO A 100 15.88 16.09 -1.50
C PRO A 100 14.44 15.70 -1.19
N ALA A 101 13.65 15.34 -2.21
CA ALA A 101 12.27 14.89 -2.03
C ALA A 101 12.16 13.43 -1.52
N ILE A 102 13.18 12.59 -1.72
CA ILE A 102 13.15 11.15 -1.41
C ILE A 102 13.91 10.84 -0.13
N ALA A 103 15.08 11.46 0.10
CA ALA A 103 15.93 11.19 1.25
C ALA A 103 15.18 11.22 2.61
N PRO A 104 14.25 12.16 2.87
CA PRO A 104 13.49 12.18 4.14
C PRO A 104 12.51 11.01 4.33
N LEU A 105 12.22 10.27 3.24
CA LEU A 105 11.24 9.19 3.16
C LEU A 105 11.89 7.84 2.82
N TYR A 106 13.21 7.79 2.74
CA TYR A 106 13.96 6.58 2.37
C TYR A 106 14.12 5.66 3.58
N PHE A 107 13.21 4.68 3.70
CA PHE A 107 13.14 3.71 4.80
C PHE A 107 13.27 2.27 4.26
N PRO A 108 14.43 1.86 3.72
CA PRO A 108 14.57 0.58 3.06
C PRO A 108 14.40 -0.61 4.00
N GLN A 109 14.89 -0.51 5.25
CA GLN A 109 14.79 -1.60 6.21
C GLN A 109 13.34 -1.82 6.66
N GLU A 110 12.59 -0.73 6.82
CA GLU A 110 11.22 -0.76 7.32
C GLU A 110 10.20 -1.05 6.23
N LEU A 111 10.39 -0.52 5.02
CA LEU A 111 9.35 -0.49 4.00
C LEU A 111 9.63 -1.38 2.78
N HIS A 112 10.88 -1.63 2.37
CA HIS A 112 11.12 -2.35 1.11
C HIS A 112 10.51 -3.75 1.14
N ARG A 113 9.84 -4.13 0.04
CA ARG A 113 9.03 -5.33 -0.12
C ARG A 113 9.56 -6.27 -1.21
N ALA A 114 10.42 -5.82 -2.11
CA ALA A 114 10.87 -6.62 -3.26
C ALA A 114 11.46 -7.97 -2.82
N GLU A 115 12.29 -7.99 -1.77
CA GLU A 115 12.87 -9.23 -1.22
C GLU A 115 11.82 -10.16 -0.59
N ALA A 116 10.83 -9.60 0.10
CA ALA A 116 9.73 -10.38 0.66
C ALA A 116 8.86 -10.97 -0.46
N LEU A 117 8.58 -10.17 -1.49
CA LEU A 117 7.83 -10.59 -2.68
C LEU A 117 8.59 -11.62 -3.50
N LYS A 118 9.91 -11.51 -3.64
CA LYS A 118 10.75 -12.52 -4.29
C LYS A 118 10.57 -13.89 -3.64
N ARG A 119 10.59 -13.94 -2.31
CA ARG A 119 10.32 -15.18 -1.54
C ARG A 119 8.90 -15.70 -1.74
N ASP A 120 7.91 -14.81 -1.76
CA ASP A 120 6.51 -15.20 -1.97
C ASP A 120 6.29 -15.75 -3.39
N VAL A 121 6.87 -15.13 -4.42
CA VAL A 121 6.80 -15.62 -5.80
C VAL A 121 7.49 -16.98 -5.91
N ALA A 122 8.70 -17.14 -5.35
CA ALA A 122 9.38 -18.44 -5.34
C ALA A 122 8.57 -19.54 -4.64
N TYR A 123 7.90 -19.23 -3.52
CA TYR A 123 7.00 -20.17 -2.84
C TYR A 123 5.84 -20.64 -3.74
N PHE A 124 5.31 -19.75 -4.58
CA PHE A 124 4.15 -20.04 -5.41
C PHE A 124 4.48 -20.68 -6.77
N TYR A 125 5.64 -20.37 -7.34
CA TYR A 125 6.01 -20.74 -8.70
C TYR A 125 7.21 -21.71 -8.77
N GLY A 126 7.91 -21.94 -7.65
CA GLY A 126 9.13 -22.76 -7.61
C GLY A 126 10.40 -21.92 -7.70
N GLU A 127 11.57 -22.56 -7.65
CA GLU A 127 12.87 -21.87 -7.69
C GLU A 127 13.14 -21.22 -9.05
N ASP A 128 12.71 -21.85 -10.15
CA ASP A 128 12.85 -21.36 -11.53
C ASP A 128 11.74 -20.36 -11.94
N TRP A 129 11.17 -19.64 -10.97
CA TRP A 129 10.07 -18.72 -11.24
C TRP A 129 10.48 -17.55 -12.15
N GLU A 130 11.75 -17.14 -12.14
CA GLU A 130 12.27 -16.04 -12.97
C GLU A 130 12.09 -16.32 -14.47
N ASP A 131 12.16 -17.60 -14.88
CA ASP A 131 12.00 -18.02 -16.28
C ASP A 131 10.54 -18.18 -16.71
N THR A 132 9.62 -18.31 -15.75
CA THR A 132 8.22 -18.72 -16.03
C THR A 132 7.19 -17.65 -15.70
N VAL A 133 7.52 -16.70 -14.81
CA VAL A 133 6.59 -15.64 -14.38
C VAL A 133 6.76 -14.43 -15.28
N HIS A 134 5.76 -14.13 -16.10
CA HIS A 134 5.79 -12.97 -16.99
C HIS A 134 5.02 -11.78 -16.44
N CYS A 135 5.59 -10.58 -16.63
CA CYS A 135 4.94 -9.32 -16.33
C CYS A 135 3.76 -9.09 -17.28
N SER A 136 2.56 -8.83 -16.74
CA SER A 136 1.40 -8.50 -17.56
C SER A 136 1.57 -7.13 -18.23
N GLN A 137 0.84 -6.85 -19.31
CA GLN A 137 0.90 -5.53 -19.96
C GLN A 137 0.52 -4.38 -19.01
N ALA A 138 -0.49 -4.58 -18.15
CA ALA A 138 -0.90 -3.58 -17.16
C ALA A 138 0.19 -3.35 -16.10
N THR A 139 0.82 -4.43 -15.62
CA THR A 139 1.94 -4.33 -14.68
C THR A 139 3.15 -3.65 -15.33
N GLN A 140 3.45 -3.99 -16.59
CA GLN A 140 4.55 -3.38 -17.33
C GLN A 140 4.34 -1.88 -17.52
N ALA A 141 3.13 -1.45 -17.88
CA ALA A 141 2.79 -0.03 -17.97
C ALA A 141 3.02 0.71 -16.65
N TYR A 142 2.73 0.05 -15.52
CA TYR A 142 2.99 0.64 -14.21
C TYR A 142 4.49 0.73 -13.90
N VAL A 143 5.24 -0.35 -14.15
CA VAL A 143 6.71 -0.40 -14.03
C VAL A 143 7.37 0.69 -14.88
N ASP A 144 6.92 0.86 -16.13
CA ASP A 144 7.44 1.86 -17.05
C ASP A 144 7.18 3.28 -16.53
N ARG A 145 6.00 3.53 -15.94
CA ARG A 145 5.71 4.83 -15.31
C ARG A 145 6.65 5.12 -14.15
N ILE A 146 6.84 4.15 -13.26
CA ILE A 146 7.74 4.28 -12.10
C ILE A 146 9.17 4.57 -12.58
N ARG A 147 9.67 3.81 -13.55
CA ARG A 147 11.02 3.99 -14.13
C ARG A 147 11.17 5.34 -14.84
N HIS A 148 10.14 5.79 -15.54
CA HIS A 148 10.13 7.12 -16.15
C HIS A 148 10.24 8.22 -15.09
N LEU A 149 9.45 8.15 -14.01
CA LEU A 149 9.51 9.14 -12.93
C LEU A 149 10.87 9.12 -12.23
N GLY A 150 11.42 7.94 -11.93
CA GLY A 150 12.73 7.84 -11.28
C GLY A 150 13.87 8.44 -12.08
N ARG A 151 13.75 8.49 -13.41
CA ARG A 151 14.77 9.10 -14.28
C ARG A 151 14.55 10.58 -14.56
N HIS A 152 13.30 11.03 -14.59
CA HIS A 152 12.97 12.35 -15.15
C HIS A 152 12.28 13.29 -14.16
N LYS A 153 11.59 12.77 -13.15
CA LYS A 153 10.82 13.52 -12.14
C LYS A 153 10.82 12.78 -10.79
N PRO A 154 11.98 12.57 -10.17
CA PRO A 154 12.13 11.72 -8.98
C PRO A 154 11.28 12.20 -7.80
N GLU A 155 11.00 13.49 -7.67
CA GLU A 155 10.08 14.03 -6.67
C GLU A 155 8.69 13.38 -6.72
N LEU A 156 8.19 13.00 -7.90
CA LEU A 156 6.89 12.37 -8.04
C LEU A 156 6.89 10.87 -7.67
N LEU A 157 8.04 10.23 -7.49
CA LEU A 157 8.11 8.85 -6.95
C LEU A 157 7.50 8.76 -5.56
N VAL A 158 7.57 9.85 -4.78
CA VAL A 158 6.98 9.95 -3.45
C VAL A 158 5.48 9.65 -3.47
N ALA A 159 4.78 10.04 -4.54
CA ALA A 159 3.35 9.76 -4.70
C ALA A 159 3.08 8.25 -4.79
N HIS A 160 3.93 7.50 -5.49
CA HIS A 160 3.83 6.04 -5.59
C HIS A 160 4.20 5.35 -4.29
N ALA A 161 5.32 5.74 -3.68
CA ALA A 161 5.76 5.21 -2.39
C ALA A 161 4.70 5.44 -1.30
N TYR A 162 4.10 6.63 -1.24
CA TYR A 162 2.99 6.94 -0.33
C TYR A 162 1.80 6.03 -0.56
N THR A 163 1.28 5.96 -1.79
CA THR A 163 0.08 5.18 -2.12
C THR A 163 0.26 3.69 -1.80
N ARG A 164 1.45 3.14 -2.09
CA ARG A 164 1.76 1.73 -1.85
C ARG A 164 1.99 1.46 -0.35
N TYR A 165 3.05 2.00 0.24
CA TYR A 165 3.46 1.65 1.60
C TYR A 165 2.44 2.04 2.68
N MET A 166 1.74 3.18 2.53
CA MET A 166 0.73 3.57 3.51
C MET A 166 -0.52 2.69 3.43
N GLY A 167 -0.85 2.18 2.23
CA GLY A 167 -1.88 1.18 2.01
C GLY A 167 -1.51 -0.14 2.69
N ASP A 168 -0.29 -0.62 2.46
CA ASP A 168 0.19 -1.88 3.02
C ASP A 168 0.21 -1.87 4.56
N LEU A 169 0.66 -0.76 5.17
CA LEU A 169 0.65 -0.59 6.63
C LEU A 169 -0.75 -0.37 7.23
N SER A 170 -1.77 -0.14 6.39
CA SER A 170 -3.15 0.02 6.85
C SER A 170 -3.94 -1.27 6.73
N GLY A 171 -3.93 -1.88 5.54
CA GLY A 171 -4.71 -3.09 5.25
C GLY A 171 -3.95 -4.40 5.38
N GLY A 172 -2.61 -4.38 5.39
CA GLY A 172 -1.77 -5.57 5.22
C GLY A 172 -2.05 -6.69 6.23
N GLN A 173 -2.31 -6.36 7.50
CA GLN A 173 -2.62 -7.37 8.52
C GLN A 173 -3.98 -8.05 8.31
N VAL A 174 -4.96 -7.31 7.79
CA VAL A 174 -6.27 -7.89 7.42
C VAL A 174 -6.09 -8.78 6.19
N LEU A 175 -5.41 -8.27 5.16
CA LEU A 175 -5.18 -9.00 3.92
C LEU A 175 -4.36 -10.28 4.15
N LYS A 176 -3.34 -10.23 5.01
CA LYS A 176 -2.57 -11.39 5.48
C LYS A 176 -3.48 -12.48 6.03
N LYS A 177 -4.32 -12.15 7.02
CA LYS A 177 -5.22 -13.13 7.67
C LYS A 177 -6.20 -13.74 6.69
N VAL A 178 -6.70 -12.93 5.75
CA VAL A 178 -7.61 -13.37 4.70
C VAL A 178 -6.91 -14.33 3.73
N ALA A 179 -5.73 -13.98 3.21
CA ALA A 179 -4.94 -14.85 2.33
C ALA A 179 -4.59 -16.17 3.02
N GLN A 180 -4.07 -16.10 4.24
CA GLN A 180 -3.67 -17.28 5.00
C GLN A 180 -4.82 -18.27 5.19
N ARG A 181 -6.00 -17.76 5.55
CA ARG A 181 -7.21 -18.58 5.69
C ARG A 181 -7.72 -19.12 4.36
N ALA A 182 -7.87 -18.25 3.35
CA ALA A 182 -8.52 -18.60 2.09
C ALA A 182 -7.68 -19.56 1.24
N LEU A 183 -6.35 -19.49 1.35
CA LEU A 183 -5.41 -20.29 0.56
C LEU A 183 -4.73 -21.39 1.36
N HIS A 184 -5.14 -21.58 2.63
CA HIS A 184 -4.57 -22.56 3.56
C HIS A 184 -3.04 -22.45 3.67
N LEU A 185 -2.52 -21.24 3.80
CA LEU A 185 -1.07 -21.00 3.87
C LEU A 185 -0.52 -21.34 5.26
N PRO A 186 0.75 -21.77 5.33
CA PRO A 186 1.41 -22.12 6.59
C PRO A 186 1.39 -20.96 7.60
N SER A 187 1.37 -21.30 8.90
CA SER A 187 1.51 -20.32 9.98
C SER A 187 2.91 -19.73 10.10
N THR A 188 3.90 -20.37 9.46
CA THR A 188 5.31 -19.97 9.38
C THR A 188 5.55 -18.76 8.46
N GLY A 189 4.56 -18.38 7.63
CA GLY A 189 4.55 -17.11 6.89
C GLY A 189 4.93 -17.19 5.41
N GLU A 190 5.24 -18.37 4.88
CA GLU A 190 5.54 -18.58 3.46
C GLU A 190 4.35 -18.21 2.57
N GLY A 191 4.63 -17.48 1.48
CA GLY A 191 3.63 -17.01 0.51
C GLY A 191 2.87 -15.75 0.93
N ILE A 192 3.18 -15.16 2.08
CA ILE A 192 2.59 -13.92 2.60
C ILE A 192 3.62 -13.01 3.31
N GLN A 193 4.91 -13.19 3.01
CA GLN A 193 6.01 -12.38 3.58
C GLN A 193 5.86 -10.89 3.24
N PHE A 194 5.28 -10.56 2.08
CA PHE A 194 4.95 -9.20 1.66
C PHE A 194 4.19 -8.40 2.75
N TYR A 195 3.28 -9.06 3.46
CA TYR A 195 2.43 -8.43 4.48
C TYR A 195 3.11 -8.33 5.87
N LEU A 196 4.35 -8.79 6.01
CA LEU A 196 5.11 -8.78 7.27
C LEU A 196 6.13 -7.64 7.27
N PHE A 197 5.93 -6.68 8.16
CA PHE A 197 6.83 -5.53 8.34
C PHE A 197 7.64 -5.72 9.63
N ASP A 198 8.63 -6.61 9.60
CA ASP A 198 9.38 -7.03 10.80
C ASP A 198 10.10 -5.88 11.50
N ASN A 199 10.50 -4.85 10.73
CA ASN A 199 11.17 -3.65 11.23
C ASN A 199 10.20 -2.50 11.58
N VAL A 200 8.88 -2.75 11.56
CA VAL A 200 7.86 -1.77 11.98
C VAL A 200 7.08 -2.30 13.18
N THR A 201 7.51 -1.92 14.39
CA THR A 201 6.86 -2.38 15.64
C THR A 201 5.43 -1.88 15.80
N ASN A 202 5.14 -0.64 15.34
CA ASN A 202 3.81 -0.06 15.41
C ASN A 202 3.48 0.68 14.10
N ALA A 203 2.62 0.06 13.28
CA ALA A 203 2.23 0.60 11.98
C ALA A 203 1.56 1.99 12.08
N GLN A 204 0.81 2.26 13.14
CA GLN A 204 0.15 3.56 13.28
C GLN A 204 1.16 4.68 13.59
N GLN A 205 2.11 4.43 14.48
CA GLN A 205 3.18 5.38 14.79
C GLN A 205 4.09 5.60 13.57
N PHE A 206 4.42 4.53 12.83
CA PHE A 206 5.23 4.64 11.63
C PHE A 206 4.53 5.45 10.53
N LYS A 207 3.23 5.25 10.31
CA LYS A 207 2.46 6.09 9.37
C LYS A 207 2.41 7.56 9.80
N GLN A 208 2.36 7.84 11.11
CA GLN A 208 2.44 9.22 11.61
C GLN A 208 3.82 9.83 11.36
N LEU A 209 4.90 9.08 11.60
CA LEU A 209 6.27 9.49 11.26
C LEU A 209 6.40 9.79 9.78
N TYR A 210 5.96 8.87 8.91
CA TYR A 210 6.04 9.03 7.46
C TYR A 210 5.29 10.28 6.97
N ARG A 211 4.07 10.52 7.49
CA ARG A 211 3.31 11.75 7.20
C ARG A 211 4.01 13.01 7.69
N ALA A 212 4.60 12.98 8.89
CA ALA A 212 5.37 14.10 9.39
C ALA A 212 6.58 14.40 8.49
N ARG A 213 7.28 13.37 7.99
CA ARG A 213 8.38 13.51 7.03
C ARG A 213 7.93 14.07 5.68
N LEU A 214 6.79 13.61 5.15
CA LEU A 214 6.18 14.19 3.94
C LEU A 214 5.97 15.70 4.07
N ASN A 215 5.56 16.16 5.25
CA ASN A 215 5.29 17.58 5.49
C ASN A 215 6.58 18.42 5.63
N THR A 216 7.75 17.79 5.73
CA THR A 216 9.04 18.49 5.71
C THR A 216 9.59 18.74 4.31
N LEU A 217 8.95 18.19 3.26
CA LEU A 217 9.39 18.40 1.88
C LEU A 217 9.16 19.86 1.45
N GLU A 218 10.24 20.51 1.02
CA GLU A 218 10.20 21.87 0.47
C GLU A 218 9.67 21.84 -0.97
N LEU A 219 8.35 21.92 -1.11
CA LEU A 219 7.64 21.88 -2.39
C LEU A 219 6.74 23.10 -2.53
N ASP A 220 6.74 23.70 -3.73
CA ASP A 220 5.78 24.73 -4.08
C ASP A 220 4.37 24.15 -4.30
N ALA A 221 3.39 25.03 -4.52
CA ALA A 221 2.01 24.63 -4.70
C ALA A 221 1.78 23.75 -5.94
N GLU A 222 2.53 23.98 -7.01
CA GLU A 222 2.39 23.23 -8.27
C GLU A 222 2.99 21.82 -8.15
N ALA A 223 4.12 21.68 -7.47
CA ALA A 223 4.72 20.40 -7.14
C ALA A 223 3.82 19.57 -6.22
N LYS A 224 3.22 20.20 -5.18
CA LYS A 224 2.23 19.52 -4.32
C LYS A 224 1.01 19.06 -5.10
N LYS A 225 0.49 19.88 -6.01
CA LYS A 225 -0.62 19.51 -6.89
C LYS A 225 -0.24 18.34 -7.80
N SER A 226 0.93 18.41 -8.44
CA SER A 226 1.47 17.34 -9.29
C SER A 226 1.62 16.02 -8.53
N MET A 227 2.02 16.05 -7.26
CA MET A 227 2.08 14.86 -6.40
C MET A 227 0.71 14.24 -6.16
N VAL A 228 -0.32 15.05 -5.90
CA VAL A 228 -1.69 14.56 -5.71
C VAL A 228 -2.25 13.94 -6.99
N GLU A 229 -2.02 14.59 -8.14
CA GLU A 229 -2.39 14.05 -9.45
C GLU A 229 -1.68 12.72 -9.74
N GLU A 230 -0.38 12.64 -9.43
CA GLU A 230 0.38 11.41 -9.61
C GLU A 230 -0.06 10.30 -8.65
N ALA A 231 -0.41 10.63 -7.41
CA ALA A 231 -0.94 9.67 -6.46
C ALA A 231 -2.26 9.07 -6.95
N ASN A 232 -3.13 9.87 -7.57
CA ASN A 232 -4.34 9.38 -8.25
C ASN A 232 -4.01 8.44 -9.42
N LYS A 233 -2.98 8.75 -10.24
CA LYS A 233 -2.50 7.80 -11.26
C LYS A 233 -2.00 6.49 -10.66
N ALA A 234 -1.28 6.54 -9.53
CA ALA A 234 -0.84 5.34 -8.82
C ALA A 234 -2.03 4.45 -8.42
N PHE A 235 -3.14 5.04 -7.95
CA PHE A 235 -4.38 4.29 -7.71
C PHE A 235 -4.98 3.71 -8.99
N LEU A 236 -4.99 4.46 -10.10
CA LEU A 236 -5.47 3.95 -11.39
C LEU A 236 -4.65 2.75 -11.87
N PHE A 237 -3.32 2.81 -11.79
CA PHE A 237 -2.46 1.67 -12.10
C PHE A 237 -2.76 0.47 -11.19
N ASN A 238 -2.90 0.69 -9.87
CA ASN A 238 -3.26 -0.38 -8.95
C ASN A 238 -4.59 -1.06 -9.34
N MET A 239 -5.60 -0.28 -9.76
CA MET A 239 -6.89 -0.81 -10.19
C MET A 239 -6.83 -1.55 -11.52
N GLN A 240 -5.96 -1.14 -12.45
CA GLN A 240 -5.76 -1.82 -13.74
C GLN A 240 -4.99 -3.14 -13.61
N VAL A 241 -4.09 -3.22 -12.62
CA VAL A 241 -3.31 -4.42 -12.32
C VAL A 241 -4.12 -5.48 -11.53
N SER A 242 -5.15 -5.06 -10.79
CA SER A 242 -5.98 -5.90 -9.91
C SER A 242 -7.18 -6.53 -10.63
#